data_AF-A0A5C5SAV7-F1
#
_entry.id   AF-A0A5C5SAV7-F1
#
_cell.length_a   1.000
_cell.length_b   1.000
_cell.length_c   1.000
_cell.angle_alpha   90.00
_cell.angle_beta   90.00
_cell.angle_gamma   90.00
#
_symmetry.space_group_name_H-M   'P 1'
#
loop_
_entity.id
_entity.type
_entity.pdbx_description
1 polymer ?
#
loop_
_entity_poly.entity_id
_entity_poly.type
_entity_poly.pdbx_seq_one_letter_code
_entity_poly.pdbx_strand_id
1 'polypeptide(L)'
;MCLTIDKEDKLMTEQENIRQVLADPKVQAKPKLSQLFSVALTRLDTEQASQVMPSLMYDISLYLTLNHYTAPKSVLDFAQTYQKTYHQARGIGSALRMLAQSLTSLK
;
A
#
# COMPACT_ATOMS: atom_id res chain seq x y z
N MET A 1 30.40 -16.21 -6.77
CA MET A 1 29.86 -16.22 -5.40
C MET A 1 28.50 -15.53 -5.47
N CYS A 2 27.46 -16.27 -5.85
CA CYS A 2 26.11 -15.73 -5.94
C CYS A 2 25.58 -15.54 -4.52
N LEU A 3 25.22 -14.31 -4.17
CA LEU A 3 24.55 -13.99 -2.93
C LEU A 3 23.13 -14.55 -3.03
N THR A 4 22.93 -15.74 -2.45
CA THR A 4 21.64 -16.19 -1.97
C THR A 4 21.24 -15.29 -0.81
N ILE A 5 20.27 -14.43 -1.05
CA ILE A 5 19.48 -13.73 -0.02
C ILE A 5 18.07 -14.28 -0.24
N ASP A 6 17.72 -15.36 0.46
CA ASP A 6 17.03 -15.33 1.75
C ASP A 6 15.71 -14.56 1.70
N LYS A 7 14.62 -15.31 1.95
CA LYS A 7 13.22 -14.91 2.22
C LYS A 7 12.21 -15.10 1.07
N GLU A 8 12.11 -16.33 0.59
CA GLU A 8 10.80 -16.92 0.31
C GLU A 8 10.15 -17.30 1.65
N ASP A 9 9.38 -16.40 2.29
CA ASP A 9 8.33 -16.81 3.22
C ASP A 9 7.33 -15.66 3.46
N LYS A 10 6.19 -15.75 2.76
CA LYS A 10 4.86 -15.36 3.26
C LYS A 10 4.61 -13.89 3.65
N LEU A 11 4.84 -12.99 2.70
CA LEU A 11 4.09 -11.74 2.59
C LEU A 11 3.96 -11.48 1.09
N MET A 12 2.76 -11.30 0.54
CA MET A 12 2.68 -10.69 -0.78
C MET A 12 3.30 -9.29 -0.65
N THR A 13 4.53 -9.11 -1.14
CA THR A 13 5.27 -7.85 -1.05
C THR A 13 4.44 -6.76 -1.72
N GLU A 14 4.39 -5.56 -1.16
CA GLU A 14 3.60 -4.44 -1.68
C GLU A 14 3.92 -4.14 -3.15
N GLN A 15 5.17 -4.42 -3.55
CA GLN A 15 5.63 -4.38 -4.94
C GLN A 15 4.86 -5.34 -5.87
N GLU A 16 4.59 -6.58 -5.43
CA GLU A 16 3.85 -7.57 -6.23
C GLU A 16 2.39 -7.17 -6.39
N ASN A 17 1.76 -6.65 -5.33
CA ASN A 17 0.41 -6.11 -5.41
C ASN A 17 0.32 -4.96 -6.41
N ILE A 18 1.32 -4.06 -6.44
CA ILE A 18 1.38 -2.97 -7.42
C ILE A 18 1.60 -3.51 -8.84
N ARG A 19 2.45 -4.53 -9.01
CA ARG A 19 2.66 -5.18 -10.33
C ARG A 19 1.38 -5.81 -10.86
N GLN A 20 0.60 -6.47 -10.00
CA GLN A 20 -0.70 -7.04 -10.40
C GLN A 20 -1.69 -5.96 -10.86
N VAL A 21 -1.72 -4.81 -10.18
CA VAL A 21 -2.56 -3.68 -10.60
C VAL A 21 -2.08 -3.08 -11.93
N LEU A 22 -0.76 -2.96 -12.12
CA LEU A 22 -0.17 -2.51 -13.40
C LEU A 22 -0.38 -3.50 -14.55
N ALA A 23 -0.54 -4.79 -14.27
CA ALA A 23 -0.84 -5.81 -15.27
C ALA A 23 -2.28 -5.74 -15.79
N ASP A 24 -3.18 -5.02 -15.12
CA ASP A 24 -4.55 -4.85 -15.59
C ASP A 24 -4.57 -3.94 -16.84
N PRO A 25 -5.08 -4.42 -18.00
CA PRO A 25 -5.14 -3.63 -19.23
C PRO A 25 -5.98 -2.35 -19.06
N LYS A 26 -6.94 -2.32 -18.12
CA LYS A 26 -7.73 -1.12 -17.83
C LYS A 26 -6.93 -0.04 -17.10
N VAL A 27 -5.90 -0.44 -16.35
CA VAL A 27 -4.97 0.49 -15.70
C VAL A 27 -3.94 1.00 -16.72
N GLN A 28 -3.43 0.11 -17.58
CA GLN A 28 -2.52 0.48 -18.67
C GLN A 28 -3.16 1.45 -19.67
N ALA A 29 -4.46 1.28 -19.95
CA ALA A 29 -5.22 2.19 -20.81
C ALA A 29 -5.36 3.61 -20.24
N LYS A 30 -5.10 3.81 -18.94
CA LYS A 30 -5.16 5.12 -18.27
C LYS A 30 -3.75 5.60 -17.90
N PRO A 31 -3.12 6.47 -18.70
CA PRO A 31 -1.71 6.84 -18.51
C PRO A 31 -1.41 7.45 -17.14
N LYS A 32 -2.34 8.24 -16.58
CA LYS A 32 -2.21 8.79 -15.22
C LYS A 32 -2.12 7.71 -14.14
N LEU A 33 -2.95 6.67 -14.18
CA LEU A 33 -2.91 5.61 -13.19
C LEU A 33 -1.63 4.78 -13.35
N SER A 34 -1.31 4.38 -14.58
CA SER A 34 -0.08 3.65 -14.88
C SER A 34 1.17 4.39 -14.37
N GLN A 35 1.22 5.71 -14.55
CA GLN A 35 2.30 6.54 -14.04
C GLN A 35 2.37 6.56 -12.51
N LEU A 36 1.23 6.74 -11.81
CA LEU A 36 1.21 6.73 -10.35
C LEU A 36 1.74 5.43 -9.76
N PHE A 37 1.27 4.30 -10.28
CA PHE A 37 1.71 2.98 -9.83
C PHE A 37 3.17 2.69 -10.20
N SER A 38 3.64 3.12 -11.37
CA SER A 38 5.04 2.97 -11.78
C SER A 38 5.99 3.79 -10.91
N VAL A 39 5.64 5.05 -10.62
CA VAL A 39 6.42 5.91 -9.71
C VAL A 39 6.49 5.30 -8.31
N ALA A 40 5.37 4.80 -7.79
CA ALA A 40 5.37 4.12 -6.50
C ALA A 40 6.22 2.84 -6.51
N LEU A 41 6.22 2.08 -7.61
CA LEU A 41 7.07 0.90 -7.76
C LEU A 41 8.56 1.27 -7.70
N THR A 42 8.97 2.30 -8.45
CA THR A 42 10.36 2.80 -8.42
C THR A 42 10.75 3.32 -7.04
N ARG A 43 9.84 4.01 -6.34
CA ARG A 43 10.10 4.49 -4.98
C ARG A 43 10.21 3.35 -3.98
N LEU A 44 9.52 2.22 -4.18
CA LEU A 44 9.68 1.04 -3.31
C LEU A 44 11.05 0.36 -3.47
N ASP A 45 11.78 0.61 -4.55
CA ASP A 45 13.13 0.08 -4.72
C ASP A 45 14.15 0.83 -3.83
N THR A 46 13.84 2.05 -3.40
CA THR A 46 14.74 2.93 -2.63
C THR A 46 14.21 3.31 -1.24
N GLU A 47 12.90 3.39 -1.07
CA GLU A 47 12.19 3.81 0.14
C GLU A 47 11.38 2.65 0.74
N GLN A 48 11.10 2.75 2.05
CA GLN A 48 10.26 1.75 2.73
C GLN A 48 8.78 1.89 2.33
N ALA A 49 8.07 0.77 2.25
CA ALA A 49 6.63 0.74 1.95
C ALA A 49 5.79 1.62 2.89
N SER A 50 6.21 1.77 4.16
CA SER A 50 5.57 2.64 5.14
C SER A 50 5.56 4.12 4.76
N GLN A 51 6.47 4.56 3.89
CA GLN A 51 6.56 5.93 3.38
C GLN A 51 5.90 6.07 2.00
N VAL A 52 6.07 5.07 1.14
CA VAL A 52 5.57 5.10 -0.24
C VAL A 52 4.07 4.85 -0.33
N MET A 53 3.56 3.87 0.40
CA MET A 53 2.16 3.46 0.28
C MET A 53 1.14 4.54 0.70
N PRO A 54 1.36 5.34 1.78
CA PRO A 54 0.46 6.45 2.11
C PRO A 54 0.41 7.50 1.00
N SER A 55 1.55 7.80 0.36
CA SER A 55 1.62 8.73 -0.78
C SER A 55 0.83 8.20 -1.96
N LEU A 56 1.03 6.91 -2.31
CA LEU A 56 0.30 6.26 -3.40
C LEU A 56 -1.22 6.24 -3.13
N MET A 57 -1.64 5.98 -1.89
CA MET A 57 -3.06 6.02 -1.51
C MET A 57 -3.67 7.42 -1.63
N TYR A 58 -2.92 8.45 -1.26
CA TYR A 58 -3.35 9.83 -1.44
C TYR A 58 -3.55 10.15 -2.92
N ASP A 59 -2.58 9.78 -3.76
CA ASP A 59 -2.64 10.02 -5.20
C ASP A 59 -3.79 9.27 -5.88
N ILE A 60 -4.06 8.02 -5.47
CA ILE A 60 -5.21 7.23 -5.94
C ILE A 60 -6.52 7.87 -5.50
N SER A 61 -6.61 8.36 -4.26
CA SER A 61 -7.81 9.03 -3.73
C SER A 61 -8.10 10.33 -4.49
N LEU A 62 -7.06 11.10 -4.80
CA LEU A 62 -7.16 12.30 -5.62
C LEU A 62 -7.59 11.95 -7.05
N TYR A 63 -6.99 10.92 -7.64
CA TYR A 63 -7.38 10.43 -8.97
C TYR A 63 -8.85 10.01 -9.02
N LEU A 64 -9.32 9.26 -8.02
CA LEU A 64 -10.72 8.85 -7.92
C LEU A 64 -11.64 10.05 -7.86
N THR A 65 -11.33 11.03 -7.02
CA THR A 65 -12.12 12.26 -6.86
C THR A 65 -12.22 13.03 -8.19
N LEU A 66 -11.10 13.17 -8.90
CA LEU A 66 -11.04 13.87 -10.19
C LEU A 66 -11.71 13.12 -11.35
N ASN A 67 -11.89 11.81 -11.23
CA ASN A 67 -12.50 10.96 -12.25
C ASN A 67 -13.90 10.46 -11.83
N HIS A 68 -14.59 11.20 -10.96
CA HIS A 68 -15.95 10.88 -10.48
C HIS A 68 -16.05 9.43 -9.94
N TYR A 69 -15.05 9.01 -9.18
CA TYR A 69 -14.93 7.66 -8.60
C TYR A 69 -14.93 6.52 -9.61
N THR A 70 -14.61 6.80 -10.88
CA THR A 70 -14.54 5.81 -11.95
C THR A 70 -13.12 5.28 -12.11
N ALA A 71 -12.83 4.15 -11.46
CA ALA A 71 -11.56 3.44 -11.58
C ALA A 71 -11.72 1.96 -11.94
N PRO A 72 -10.67 1.34 -12.51
CA PRO A 72 -10.62 -0.11 -12.68
C PRO A 72 -10.79 -0.83 -11.35
N LYS A 73 -11.44 -2.01 -11.40
CA LYS A 73 -11.74 -2.81 -10.21
C LYS A 73 -10.47 -3.19 -9.43
N SER A 74 -9.39 -3.51 -10.13
CA SER A 74 -8.07 -3.78 -9.56
C SER A 74 -7.55 -2.65 -8.66
N VAL A 75 -7.75 -1.39 -9.05
CA VAL A 75 -7.35 -0.21 -8.27
C VAL A 75 -8.20 -0.05 -7.02
N LEU A 76 -9.51 -0.31 -7.13
CA LEU A 76 -10.44 -0.24 -6.00
C LEU A 76 -10.15 -1.36 -4.98
N ASP A 77 -9.93 -2.58 -5.47
CA ASP A 77 -9.60 -3.75 -4.64
C ASP A 77 -8.26 -3.53 -3.91
N PHE A 78 -7.27 -2.94 -4.59
CA PHE A 78 -6.00 -2.54 -3.98
C PHE A 78 -6.19 -1.50 -2.87
N ALA A 79 -6.92 -0.43 -3.15
CA ALA A 79 -7.20 0.62 -2.17
C ALA A 79 -7.95 0.07 -0.94
N GLN A 80 -8.95 -0.79 -1.13
CA GLN A 80 -9.69 -1.42 -0.05
C GLN A 80 -8.82 -2.36 0.80
N THR A 81 -7.95 -3.14 0.16
CA THR A 81 -7.04 -4.06 0.85
C THR A 81 -6.06 -3.28 1.70
N TYR A 82 -5.45 -2.23 1.14
CA TYR A 82 -4.52 -1.39 1.88
C TYR A 82 -5.22 -0.64 3.03
N GLN A 83 -6.43 -0.12 2.81
CA GLN A 83 -7.21 0.55 3.84
C GLN A 83 -7.56 -0.38 5.01
N LYS A 84 -7.93 -1.65 4.74
CA LYS A 84 -8.15 -2.67 5.78
C LYS A 84 -6.88 -2.93 6.59
N THR A 85 -5.75 -3.16 5.91
CA THR A 85 -4.46 -3.41 6.56
C THR A 85 -4.02 -2.22 7.41
N TYR A 86 -4.20 -0.99 6.91
CA TYR A 86 -3.87 0.23 7.66
C TYR A 86 -4.78 0.42 8.88
N HIS A 87 -6.09 0.20 8.76
CA HIS A 87 -7.01 0.28 9.89
C HIS A 87 -6.75 -0.81 10.94
N GLN A 88 -6.40 -2.03 10.52
CA GLN A 88 -6.02 -3.11 11.44
C GLN A 88 -4.71 -2.82 12.16
N ALA A 89 -3.68 -2.37 11.44
CA ALA A 89 -2.39 -1.98 12.04
C ALA A 89 -2.55 -0.77 12.99
N ARG A 90 -3.38 0.21 12.64
CA ARG A 90 -3.68 1.37 13.48
C ARG A 90 -4.51 0.98 14.71
N GLY A 91 -5.46 0.06 14.56
CA GLY A 91 -6.22 -0.52 15.67
C GLY A 91 -5.32 -1.24 16.67
N ILE A 92 -4.41 -2.09 16.18
CA ILE A 92 -3.41 -2.79 17.00
C ILE A 92 -2.46 -1.81 17.69
N GLY A 93 -1.96 -0.81 16.97
CA GLY A 93 -1.09 0.23 17.56
C GLY A 93 -1.79 1.07 18.63
N SER A 94 -3.08 1.40 18.43
CA SER A 94 -3.88 2.09 19.45
C SER A 94 -4.14 1.23 20.68
N ALA A 95 -4.39 -0.07 20.50
CA ALA A 95 -4.57 -1.03 21.60
C ALA A 95 -3.28 -1.22 22.39
N LEU A 96 -2.13 -1.39 21.73
CA LEU A 96 -0.82 -1.45 22.37
C LEU A 96 -0.49 -0.17 23.14
N ARG A 97 -0.85 1.00 22.60
CA ARG A 97 -0.68 2.29 23.27
C ARG A 97 -1.56 2.40 24.51
N MET A 98 -2.83 1.99 24.44
CA MET A 98 -3.72 1.94 25.61
C MET A 98 -3.20 0.98 26.67
N LEU A 99 -2.72 -0.20 26.28
CA LEU A 99 -2.13 -1.17 27.21
C LEU A 99 -0.87 -0.62 27.89
N ALA A 100 0.02 0.03 27.14
CA ALA A 100 1.20 0.68 27.70
C ALA A 100 0.82 1.82 28.67
N GLN A 101 -0.24 2.58 28.37
CA GLN A 101 -0.75 3.62 29.27
C GLN A 101 -1.39 3.06 30.55
N SER A 102 -2.12 1.94 30.46
CA SER A 102 -2.66 1.26 31.64
C SER A 102 -1.55 0.65 32.51
N LEU A 103 -0.49 0.12 31.90
CA LEU A 103 0.64 -0.48 32.63
C LEU A 103 1.55 0.58 33.26
N THR A 104 1.71 1.75 32.64
CA THR A 104 2.46 2.88 33.22
C THR A 104 1.71 3.59 34.35
N SER A 105 0.38 3.41 34.43
CA SER A 105 -0.43 3.91 35.55
C SER A 105 -0.45 2.96 36.76
N LEU A 106 0.11 1.74 36.65
CA LEU A 106 0.48 0.91 37.80
C LEU A 106 1.89 1.31 38.26
N LYS A 107 1.99 2.39 39.04
CA LYS A 107 3.18 2.71 39.84
C LYS A 107 2.77 3.08 41.26
#